data_AF-R7J078-F1
#
_entry.id   AF-R7J078-F1
#
_cell.length_a   1.000
_cell.length_b   1.000
_cell.length_c   1.000
_cell.angle_alpha   90.00
_cell.angle_beta   90.00
_cell.angle_gamma   90.00
#
_symmetry.space_group_name_H-M   'P 1'
#
loop_
_entity.id
_entity.type
_entity.pdbx_description
1 polymer ?
#
loop_
_entity_poly.entity_id
_entity_poly.type
_entity_poly.pdbx_seq_one_letter_code
_entity_poly.pdbx_strand_id
1 'polypeptide(L)' 'MALFKVTTKRRFTSGKERMDPGMSVEVHVNGSTSVFSLGLARNKELVASLFGNKYGIELKPAHVEVNNFEVECLSKR' A
#
# COMPACT_ATOMS: atom_id res chain seq x y z
N MET A 1 -0.28 11.15 -14.60
CA MET A 1 0.40 10.34 -13.55
C MET A 1 -0.26 10.66 -12.23
N ALA A 2 -0.75 9.64 -11.52
CA ALA A 2 -1.38 9.81 -10.22
C ALA A 2 -0.47 9.28 -9.11
N LEU A 3 -0.38 10.04 -8.02
CA LEU A 3 0.35 9.68 -6.82
C LEU A 3 -0.64 9.32 -5.71
N PHE A 4 -0.44 8.14 -5.12
CA PHE A 4 -1.23 7.69 -3.98
C PHE A 4 -0.32 7.41 -2.80
N LYS A 5 -0.76 7.75 -1.60
CA LYS A 5 -0.15 7.35 -0.34
C LYS A 5 -0.93 6.20 0.25
N VAL A 6 -0.26 5.11 0.55
CA VAL A 6 -0.86 3.95 1.22
C VAL A 6 -0.30 3.86 2.62
N THR A 7 -1.16 3.99 3.63
CA THR A 7 -0.78 4.09 5.04
C THR A 7 -1.42 2.96 5.85
N THR A 8 -0.67 2.32 6.73
CA THR A 8 -1.21 1.33 7.66
C THR A 8 -2.09 2.00 8.70
N LYS A 9 -3.36 1.58 8.82
CA LYS A 9 -4.31 2.12 9.79
C LYS A 9 -4.15 1.51 11.18
N ARG A 10 -3.83 0.22 11.21
CA ARG A 10 -3.80 -0.57 12.43
C ARG A 10 -2.57 -1.46 12.46
N ARG A 11 -2.22 -1.85 13.67
CA ARG A 11 -1.19 -2.85 13.89
C ARG A 11 -1.70 -4.22 13.43
N PHE A 12 -0.95 -4.88 12.58
CA PHE A 12 -1.22 -6.26 12.19
C PHE A 12 0.08 -6.99 11.90
N THR A 13 0.04 -8.32 11.91
CA THR A 13 1.20 -9.16 11.63
C THR A 13 1.06 -9.72 10.22
N SER A 14 2.07 -9.53 9.38
CA SER A 14 2.15 -10.18 8.07
C SER A 14 3.23 -11.25 8.13
N GLY A 15 2.82 -12.51 8.35
CA GLY A 15 3.77 -13.60 8.52
C GLY A 15 4.54 -13.47 9.83
N LYS A 16 5.86 -13.22 9.76
CA LYS A 16 6.72 -13.00 10.94
C LYS A 16 6.94 -11.52 11.26
N GLU A 17 6.61 -10.65 10.32
CA GLU A 17 6.88 -9.22 10.41
C GLU A 17 5.68 -8.48 11.01
N ARG A 18 5.94 -7.50 11.86
CA ARG A 18 4.91 -6.67 12.49
C ARG A 18 4.79 -5.36 11.73
N MET A 19 3.58 -5.03 11.30
CA MET A 19 3.27 -3.71 10.78
C MET A 19 2.69 -2.84 11.88
N ASP A 20 3.22 -1.64 12.01
CA ASP A 20 2.73 -0.63 12.94
C ASP A 20 1.86 0.41 12.21
N PRO A 21 0.87 0.99 12.91
CA PRO A 21 0.07 2.06 12.36
C PRO A 21 0.94 3.27 12.02
N GLY A 22 0.64 3.93 10.90
CA GLY A 22 1.36 5.11 10.42
C GLY A 22 2.51 4.83 9.45
N MET A 23 2.93 3.56 9.27
CA MET A 23 3.86 3.24 8.18
C MET A 23 3.19 3.55 6.83
N SER A 24 3.92 4.13 5.90
CA SER A 24 3.33 4.56 4.62
C SER A 24 4.30 4.45 3.45
N VAL A 25 3.75 4.16 2.28
CA VAL A 25 4.47 4.11 1.01
C VAL A 25 3.76 4.96 -0.04
N GLU A 26 4.54 5.41 -1.01
CA GLU A 26 4.04 6.18 -2.14
C GLU A 26 3.95 5.29 -3.37
N VAL A 27 2.78 5.26 -3.98
CA VAL A 27 2.45 4.46 -5.14
C VAL A 27 2.25 5.38 -6.34
N HIS A 28 3.10 5.21 -7.34
CA HIS A 28 2.99 5.90 -8.61
C HIS A 28 2.21 5.06 -9.61
N VAL A 29 1.10 5.60 -10.13
CA VAL A 29 0.31 4.95 -11.17
C VAL A 29 0.41 5.77 -12.46
N ASN A 30 0.94 5.12 -13.50
CA ASN A 30 0.99 5.67 -14.84
C ASN A 30 -0.40 5.60 -15.46
N GLY A 31 -1.11 6.72 -15.45
CA GLY A 31 -2.45 6.89 -15.99
C GLY A 31 -3.13 8.15 -15.46
N SER A 32 -4.36 8.37 -15.90
CA SER A 32 -5.32 9.38 -15.45
C SER A 32 -6.29 8.83 -14.38
N THR A 33 -5.94 7.71 -13.74
CA THR A 33 -6.81 7.05 -12.77
C THR A 33 -6.86 7.85 -11.46
N SER A 34 -8.07 8.19 -11.04
CA SER A 34 -8.33 8.94 -9.80
C SER A 34 -8.50 8.06 -8.56
N VAL A 35 -8.53 6.74 -8.73
CA VAL A 35 -8.77 5.75 -7.68
C VAL A 35 -7.71 4.65 -7.73
N PHE A 36 -7.06 4.38 -6.60
CA PHE A 36 -6.18 3.23 -6.45
C PHE A 36 -6.90 2.15 -5.66
N SER A 37 -7.34 1.10 -6.36
CA SER A 37 -8.08 -0.01 -5.75
C SER A 37 -7.11 -1.06 -5.18
N LEU A 38 -7.20 -1.30 -3.87
CA LEU A 38 -6.54 -2.44 -3.22
C LEU A 38 -7.24 -3.77 -3.54
N GLY A 39 -8.34 -3.80 -4.30
CA GLY A 39 -8.98 -5.05 -4.73
C GLY A 39 -8.22 -5.76 -5.86
N LEU A 40 -7.38 -5.04 -6.61
CA LEU A 40 -6.63 -5.60 -7.73
C LEU A 40 -5.35 -6.30 -7.24
N ALA A 41 -5.14 -7.56 -7.62
CA ALA A 41 -3.97 -8.34 -7.22
C ALA A 41 -2.65 -7.63 -7.55
N ARG A 42 -2.54 -7.04 -8.75
CA ARG A 42 -1.37 -6.26 -9.18
C ARG A 42 -1.06 -5.08 -8.25
N ASN A 43 -2.09 -4.39 -7.75
CA ASN A 43 -1.91 -3.26 -6.85
C ASN A 43 -1.47 -3.72 -5.46
N LYS A 44 -2.01 -4.85 -4.98
CA LYS A 44 -1.59 -5.48 -3.73
C LYS A 44 -0.12 -5.88 -3.76
N GLU A 45 0.33 -6.49 -4.85
CA GLU A 45 1.73 -6.88 -5.06
C GLU A 45 2.66 -5.66 -5.10
N LEU A 46 2.25 -4.59 -5.79
CA LEU A 46 3.00 -3.35 -5.86
C LEU A 46 3.20 -2.72 -4.47
N VAL A 47 2.13 -2.61 -3.68
CA VAL A 47 2.19 -2.09 -2.30
C VAL A 47 3.08 -2.97 -1.43
N ALA A 48 2.90 -4.29 -1.50
CA ALA A 48 3.74 -5.25 -0.77
C ALA A 48 5.23 -5.06 -1.07
N SER A 49 5.59 -4.95 -2.35
CA SER A 49 6.97 -4.71 -2.76
C SER A 49 7.51 -3.37 -2.25
N LEU A 50 6.70 -2.31 -2.29
CA LEU A 50 7.11 -0.99 -1.78
C LEU A 50 7.36 -0.99 -0.27
N PHE A 51 6.50 -1.67 0.51
CA PHE A 51 6.72 -1.83 1.94
C PHE A 51 7.96 -2.67 2.24
N GLY A 52 8.20 -3.74 1.47
CA GLY A 52 9.44 -4.53 1.56
C GLY A 52 10.68 -3.71 1.26
N ASN A 53 10.67 -2.91 0.19
CA ASN A 53 11.80 -2.07 -0.18
C ASN A 53 12.07 -0.93 0.81
N LYS A 54 11.03 -0.33 1.40
CA LYS A 54 11.17 0.82 2.29
C LYS A 54 11.48 0.42 3.74
N TYR A 55 10.88 -0.66 4.22
CA TYR A 55 10.93 -1.05 5.63
C TYR A 55 11.61 -2.40 5.87
N GLY A 56 11.99 -3.14 4.82
CA GLY A 56 12.51 -4.50 4.95
C GLY A 56 11.46 -5.55 5.29
N ILE A 57 10.16 -5.20 5.19
CA ILE A 57 9.05 -6.04 5.64
C ILE A 57 8.50 -6.92 4.52
N GLU A 58 8.49 -8.24 4.71
CA GLU A 58 7.77 -9.17 3.84
C GLU A 58 6.25 -9.08 4.04
N LEU A 59 5.63 -8.11 3.38
CA LEU A 59 4.18 -7.96 3.35
C LEU A 59 3.57 -8.94 2.33
N LYS A 60 2.69 -9.83 2.78
CA LYS A 60 1.93 -10.69 1.87
C LYS A 60 0.85 -9.86 1.17
N PRO A 61 0.67 -9.96 -0.16
CA PRO A 61 -0.38 -9.26 -0.89
C PRO A 61 -1.78 -9.51 -0.31
N ALA A 62 -2.04 -10.70 0.23
CA ALA A 62 -3.29 -11.04 0.91
C ALA A 62 -3.63 -10.12 2.10
N HIS A 63 -2.63 -9.55 2.78
CA HIS A 63 -2.86 -8.61 3.90
C HIS A 63 -3.03 -7.15 3.46
N VAL A 64 -2.76 -6.85 2.18
CA VAL A 64 -2.97 -5.52 1.59
C VAL A 64 -4.46 -5.36 1.29
N GLU A 65 -5.21 -4.94 2.31
CA GLU A 65 -6.66 -4.77 2.24
C GLU A 65 -7.09 -3.43 2.82
N VAL A 66 -8.26 -2.95 2.37
CA VAL A 66 -8.86 -1.67 2.81
C VAL A 66 -9.13 -1.59 4.32
N ASN A 67 -9.21 -2.74 4.99
CA ASN A 67 -9.36 -2.84 6.44
C ASN A 67 -8.05 -2.57 7.19
N ASN A 68 -6.90 -2.85 6.57
CA ASN A 68 -5.57 -2.68 7.15
C ASN A 68 -4.91 -1.38 6.70
N PHE A 69 -5.25 -0.92 5.49
CA PHE A 69 -4.62 0.22 4.83
C PHE A 69 -5.60 1.32 4.47
N GLU A 70 -5.09 2.54 4.50
CA GLU A 70 -5.71 3.73 3.94
C GLU A 70 -5.02 4.10 2.65
N VAL A 71 -5.80 4.56 1.68
CA VAL A 71 -5.29 5.04 0.40
C VAL A 71 -5.75 6.47 0.22
N GLU A 72 -4.78 7.38 0.10
CA GLU A 72 -5.00 8.81 -0.11
C GLU A 72 -4.43 9.20 -1.47
N CYS A 73 -5.16 9.97 -2.27
CA CYS A 73 -4.66 10.50 -3.54
C CYS A 73 -3.95 11.83 -3.29
N LEU A 74 -2.63 11.86 -3.46
CA LEU A 74 -1.82 13.05 -3.19
C LEU A 74 -1.74 14.01 -4.38
N SER A 75 -1.80 13.50 -5.61
CA SER A 75 -1.73 14.34 -6.80
C SER A 75 -2.31 13.64 -8.03
N LYS A 76 -3.02 14.40 -8.85
CA LYS A 76 -3.47 14.03 -10.20
C LYS A 76 -2.81 15.02 -11.16
N ARG A 77 -1.79 14.58 -11.92
CA ARG A 77 -1.22 15.36 -13.03
C ARG A 77 -1.65 14.75 -14.36
#